data_AF-A0A5E8CIN1-F1
#
_entry.id   AF-A0A5E8CIN1-F1
#
_cell.length_a   1.000
_cell.length_b   1.000
_cell.length_c   1.000
_cell.angle_alpha   90.00
_cell.angle_beta   90.00
_cell.angle_gamma   90.00
#
_symmetry.space_group_name_H-M   'P 1'
#
loop_
_entity.id
_entity.type
_entity.pdbx_description
1 polymer ?
#
loop_
_entity_poly.entity_id
_entity_poly.type
_entity_poly.pdbx_seq_one_letter_code
_entity_poly.pdbx_strand_id
1 'polypeptide(L)'
;MAHIQDQSQLNEFYSFCNTKNTTDALDIDIVDPSKFELWKYYNIQQTVYQDETHPIKLYGEEINYSLFKYSNDNPVKRELIVIPGFSKKSICWTIGRINHFLDKLKSDFSDIVIFNLEDLKEKYTKITDNGVPKYDILTKIGYQLNKIVKHMGFKNISLLGRSAGGALAIVIATLNTDVKGLNLACPGFEDRMIVDLIATERNIPIRIGWAKEDTKIPITKGYKLKEMLEFSEKNVEMYEISTGSSEDKVNHRIHQISIDNLV
;
A
#
# COMPACT_ATOMS: atom_id res chain seq x y z
N MET A 1 -7.89 -21.94 10.41
CA MET A 1 -6.80 -21.30 9.64
C MET A 1 -5.54 -22.08 9.89
N ALA A 2 -4.90 -22.61 8.85
CA ALA A 2 -3.58 -23.20 8.98
C ALA A 2 -2.55 -22.05 8.98
N HIS A 3 -1.81 -21.91 10.08
CA HIS A 3 -0.68 -20.99 10.17
C HIS A 3 0.56 -21.74 9.71
N ILE A 4 1.01 -21.51 8.49
CA ILE A 4 2.32 -21.98 8.05
C ILE A 4 3.23 -20.75 8.01
N GLN A 5 4.08 -20.62 9.03
CA GLN A 5 5.27 -19.79 8.95
C GLN A 5 6.25 -20.50 8.01
N ASP A 6 6.32 -20.10 6.75
CA ASP A 6 7.40 -20.55 5.87
C ASP A 6 8.62 -19.66 6.06
N GLN A 7 9.46 -20.02 7.03
CA GLN A 7 10.70 -19.30 7.35
C GLN A 7 11.65 -19.21 6.14
N SER A 8 11.56 -20.14 5.17
CA SER A 8 12.40 -20.13 3.98
C SER A 8 12.01 -19.01 3.02
N GLN A 9 10.71 -18.77 2.82
CA GLN A 9 10.19 -17.66 2.00
C GLN A 9 10.54 -16.30 2.61
N LEU A 10 10.48 -16.19 3.94
CA LEU A 10 10.83 -14.95 4.63
C LEU A 10 12.33 -14.61 4.45
N ASN A 11 13.19 -15.62 4.54
CA ASN A 11 14.64 -15.46 4.34
C ASN A 11 14.98 -15.11 2.88
N GLU A 12 14.31 -15.74 1.91
CA GLU A 12 14.47 -15.40 0.50
C GLU A 12 14.06 -13.95 0.22
N PHE A 13 12.91 -13.53 0.78
CA PHE A 13 12.43 -12.16 0.71
C PHE A 13 13.45 -11.16 1.29
N TYR A 14 13.98 -11.41 2.49
CA TYR A 14 15.00 -10.54 3.09
C TYR A 14 16.26 -10.45 2.22
N SER A 15 16.76 -11.59 1.73
CA SER A 15 17.93 -11.62 0.84
C SER A 15 17.71 -10.76 -0.41
N PHE A 16 16.53 -10.88 -1.03
CA PHE A 16 16.18 -10.12 -2.21
C PHE A 16 16.11 -8.60 -1.92
N CYS A 17 15.42 -8.20 -0.84
CA CYS A 17 15.31 -6.80 -0.49
C CYS A 17 16.66 -6.17 -0.11
N ASN A 18 17.58 -6.91 0.51
CA ASN A 18 18.91 -6.41 0.84
C ASN A 18 19.72 -6.11 -0.43
N THR A 19 19.72 -7.04 -1.39
CA THR A 19 20.53 -6.96 -2.62
C THR A 19 20.08 -5.82 -3.54
N LYS A 20 18.79 -5.49 -3.57
CA LYS A 20 18.27 -4.42 -4.45
C LYS A 20 18.49 -3.01 -3.91
N ASN A 21 18.68 -2.83 -2.60
CA ASN A 21 18.86 -1.50 -2.03
C ASN A 21 20.33 -1.07 -2.00
N THR A 22 21.29 -2.00 -2.02
CA THR A 22 22.72 -1.68 -2.12
C THR A 22 23.11 -1.03 -3.45
N THR A 23 22.37 -1.26 -4.53
CA THR A 23 22.64 -0.66 -5.84
C THR A 23 22.02 0.73 -6.03
N ASP A 24 21.19 1.18 -5.07
CA ASP A 24 20.25 2.28 -5.27
C ASP A 24 20.55 3.49 -4.34
N ALA A 25 21.77 3.66 -3.81
CA ALA A 25 22.12 4.63 -2.76
C ALA A 25 22.24 6.12 -3.20
N LEU A 26 21.37 7.00 -2.67
CA LEU A 26 21.51 8.46 -2.47
C LEU A 26 20.69 8.94 -1.23
N ASP A 27 21.35 9.67 -0.32
CA ASP A 27 21.08 9.87 1.13
C ASP A 27 19.78 10.55 1.61
N ILE A 28 18.77 10.79 0.78
CA ILE A 28 17.54 11.47 1.26
C ILE A 28 16.46 10.41 1.46
N ASP A 29 16.13 10.19 2.72
CA ASP A 29 15.24 9.15 3.24
C ASP A 29 15.70 7.71 3.01
N ILE A 30 16.85 7.32 2.48
CA ILE A 30 17.09 5.88 2.22
C ILE A 30 16.95 5.01 3.47
N VAL A 31 16.18 3.91 3.35
CA VAL A 31 16.25 2.83 4.33
C VAL A 31 17.64 2.27 4.18
N ASP A 32 18.51 2.57 5.14
CA ASP A 32 19.89 2.08 5.17
C ASP A 32 19.89 0.55 4.96
N PRO A 33 20.64 0.01 3.97
CA PRO A 33 20.80 -1.43 3.77
C PRO A 33 21.10 -2.21 5.07
N SER A 34 21.85 -1.62 6.00
CA SER A 34 22.14 -2.22 7.32
C SER A 34 20.87 -2.36 8.19
N LYS A 35 19.89 -1.46 8.03
CA LYS A 35 18.58 -1.58 8.68
C LYS A 35 17.74 -2.73 8.14
N PHE A 36 18.07 -3.30 6.98
CA PHE A 36 17.37 -4.51 6.53
C PHE A 36 17.84 -5.76 7.25
N GLU A 37 19.11 -5.83 7.66
CA GLU A 37 19.54 -6.87 8.59
C GLU A 37 18.81 -6.74 9.93
N LEU A 38 18.46 -5.52 10.35
CA LEU A 38 17.60 -5.28 11.51
C LEU A 38 16.17 -5.83 11.34
N TRP A 39 15.70 -6.07 10.10
CA TRP A 39 14.37 -6.64 9.88
C TRP A 39 14.23 -8.06 10.40
N LYS A 40 15.33 -8.82 10.42
CA LYS A 40 15.38 -10.16 11.03
C LYS A 40 15.12 -10.11 12.55
N TYR A 41 15.33 -8.95 13.17
CA TYR A 41 15.16 -8.72 14.60
C TYR A 41 13.82 -8.04 14.94
N TYR A 42 13.12 -7.45 13.95
CA TYR A 42 11.71 -7.12 14.12
C TYR A 42 10.89 -8.41 14.11
N ASN A 43 9.92 -8.51 15.03
CA ASN A 43 9.00 -9.66 15.09
C ASN A 43 7.98 -9.59 13.94
N ILE A 44 8.46 -9.72 12.69
CA ILE A 44 7.66 -9.75 11.48
C ILE A 44 7.10 -11.16 11.39
N GLN A 45 5.80 -11.29 11.65
CA GLN A 45 5.12 -12.53 11.34
C GLN A 45 4.70 -12.45 9.87
N GLN A 46 5.47 -13.11 9.00
CA GLN A 46 4.93 -13.46 7.69
C GLN A 46 3.84 -14.50 7.94
N THR A 47 2.60 -14.05 7.83
CA THR A 47 1.48 -14.98 7.76
C THR A 47 1.21 -15.14 6.29
N VAL A 48 1.76 -16.21 5.71
CA VAL A 48 1.35 -16.64 4.38
C VAL A 48 -0.09 -17.14 4.54
N TYR A 49 -1.05 -16.25 4.31
CA TYR A 49 -2.39 -16.68 4.01
C TYR A 49 -2.34 -17.28 2.61
N GLN A 50 -2.07 -18.58 2.53
CA GLN A 50 -2.66 -19.37 1.45
C GLN A 50 -4.15 -19.41 1.75
N ASP A 51 -4.83 -18.32 1.42
CA ASP A 51 -6.26 -18.27 1.49
C ASP A 51 -6.81 -19.02 0.27
N GLU A 52 -6.75 -20.35 0.34
CA GLU A 52 -7.41 -21.24 -0.63
C GLU A 52 -8.91 -20.92 -0.75
N THR A 53 -9.49 -20.19 0.23
CA THR A 53 -10.90 -19.81 0.24
C THR A 53 -11.17 -18.44 -0.44
N HIS A 54 -10.18 -17.56 -0.52
CA HIS A 54 -10.30 -16.25 -1.19
C HIS A 54 -9.15 -15.96 -2.16
N PRO A 55 -8.94 -16.80 -3.19
CA PRO A 55 -7.96 -16.51 -4.23
C PRO A 55 -8.32 -15.23 -4.99
N ILE A 56 -7.31 -14.45 -5.36
CA ILE A 56 -7.50 -13.36 -6.32
C ILE A 56 -7.56 -13.99 -7.71
N LYS A 57 -8.74 -13.94 -8.34
CA LYS A 57 -8.99 -14.43 -9.70
C LYS A 57 -9.13 -13.28 -10.68
N LEU A 58 -8.22 -13.20 -11.66
CA LEU A 58 -8.30 -12.25 -12.77
C LEU A 58 -8.46 -13.02 -14.08
N TYR A 59 -9.64 -12.86 -14.70
CA TYR A 59 -9.95 -13.42 -16.03
C TYR A 59 -9.63 -14.93 -16.16
N GLY A 60 -9.96 -15.70 -15.12
CA GLY A 60 -9.74 -17.15 -15.08
C GLY A 60 -8.38 -17.58 -14.52
N GLU A 61 -7.46 -16.65 -14.31
CA GLU A 61 -6.18 -16.92 -13.68
C GLU A 61 -6.21 -16.66 -12.17
N GLU A 62 -5.74 -17.63 -11.38
CA GLU A 62 -5.51 -17.47 -9.94
C GLU A 62 -4.19 -16.74 -9.67
N ILE A 63 -4.19 -15.94 -8.61
CA ILE A 63 -3.07 -15.08 -8.22
C ILE A 63 -2.86 -15.22 -6.72
N ASN A 64 -1.63 -15.62 -6.39
CA ASN A 64 -1.20 -15.72 -5.02
C ASN A 64 -0.93 -14.33 -4.45
N TYR A 65 -1.14 -14.21 -3.14
CA TYR A 65 -0.71 -13.08 -2.36
C TYR A 65 -0.24 -13.59 -1.01
N SER A 66 0.56 -12.78 -0.32
CA SER A 66 0.92 -13.03 1.08
C SER A 66 0.72 -11.76 1.90
N LEU A 67 0.62 -11.91 3.22
CA LEU A 67 0.47 -10.80 4.14
C LEU A 67 1.64 -10.79 5.12
N PHE A 68 2.23 -9.62 5.32
CA PHE A 68 3.17 -9.39 6.41
C PHE A 68 2.43 -8.68 7.53
N LYS A 69 2.44 -9.27 8.72
CA LYS A 69 1.73 -8.74 9.88
C LYS A 69 2.71 -8.37 10.99
N TYR A 70 2.56 -7.17 11.51
CA TYR A 70 3.13 -6.72 12.78
C TYR A 70 1.98 -6.63 13.76
N SER A 71 1.97 -7.51 14.75
CA SER A 71 1.03 -7.44 15.87
C SER A 71 1.67 -6.65 17.02
N ASN A 72 0.87 -5.84 17.69
CA ASN A 72 1.26 -5.13 18.89
C ASN A 72 0.20 -5.32 19.98
N ASP A 73 0.62 -5.50 21.23
CA ASP A 73 -0.30 -5.67 22.37
C ASP A 73 -0.95 -4.34 22.80
N ASN A 74 -1.06 -3.37 21.88
CA ASN A 74 -1.61 -2.06 22.16
C ASN A 74 -3.13 -2.19 22.37
N PRO A 75 -3.66 -1.94 23.59
CA PRO A 75 -5.08 -2.06 23.88
C PRO A 75 -5.92 -0.95 23.23
N VAL A 76 -5.26 0.02 22.58
CA VAL A 76 -5.86 1.20 21.97
C VAL A 76 -5.59 1.22 20.45
N LYS A 77 -6.69 1.06 19.72
CA LYS A 77 -7.10 1.72 18.46
C LYS A 77 -6.35 1.41 17.16
N ARG A 78 -7.22 1.18 16.17
CA ARG A 78 -7.08 1.20 14.71
C ARG A 78 -6.03 0.27 14.12
N GLU A 79 -6.42 -0.37 13.03
CA GLU A 79 -5.57 -1.26 12.25
C GLU A 79 -5.06 -0.51 11.02
N LEU A 80 -3.77 -0.67 10.70
CA LEU A 80 -3.18 -0.12 9.50
C LEU A 80 -3.09 -1.22 8.44
N ILE A 81 -3.77 -1.01 7.31
CA ILE A 81 -3.60 -1.86 6.12
C ILE A 81 -2.82 -1.10 5.08
N VAL A 82 -1.72 -1.68 4.61
CA VAL A 82 -0.82 -1.09 3.63
C VAL A 82 -0.86 -1.90 2.33
N ILE A 83 -1.16 -1.21 1.23
CA ILE A 83 -1.23 -1.80 -0.11
C ILE A 83 -0.14 -1.16 -0.99
N PRO A 84 0.95 -1.88 -1.28
CA PRO A 84 1.98 -1.42 -2.19
C PRO A 84 1.53 -1.56 -3.66
N GLY A 85 2.31 -1.01 -4.59
CA GLY A 85 2.24 -1.38 -6.00
C GLY A 85 2.76 -2.80 -6.26
N PHE A 86 2.49 -3.34 -7.46
CA PHE A 86 2.63 -4.77 -7.77
C PHE A 86 4.05 -5.29 -8.00
N SER A 87 5.11 -4.47 -7.93
CA SER A 87 6.46 -4.99 -8.20
C SER A 87 7.16 -5.49 -6.95
N LYS A 88 8.08 -6.47 -7.10
CA LYS A 88 8.97 -6.90 -6.00
C LYS A 88 9.72 -5.71 -5.35
N LYS A 89 10.17 -4.74 -6.16
CA LYS A 89 10.81 -3.51 -5.64
C LYS A 89 9.84 -2.69 -4.78
N SER A 90 8.58 -2.61 -5.21
CA SER A 90 7.54 -1.85 -4.52
C SER A 90 7.25 -2.40 -3.13
N ILE A 91 7.11 -3.73 -3.00
CA ILE A 91 6.90 -4.37 -1.70
C ILE A 91 8.13 -4.17 -0.78
N CYS A 92 9.35 -4.38 -1.27
CA CYS A 92 10.58 -4.16 -0.48
C CYS A 92 10.67 -2.72 0.06
N TRP A 93 10.44 -1.71 -0.78
CA TRP A 93 10.49 -0.32 -0.32
C TRP A 93 9.39 0.00 0.68
N THR A 94 8.17 -0.51 0.48
CA THR A 94 7.08 -0.33 1.44
C THR A 94 7.44 -0.94 2.79
N ILE A 95 7.89 -2.19 2.84
CA ILE A 95 8.27 -2.85 4.10
C ILE A 95 9.40 -2.10 4.79
N GLY A 96 10.42 -1.69 4.04
CA GLY A 96 11.52 -0.94 4.63
C GLY A 96 11.12 0.39 5.25
N ARG A 97 10.14 1.06 4.66
CA ARG A 97 9.57 2.28 5.23
C ARG A 97 8.79 2.01 6.49
N ILE A 98 7.90 1.02 6.46
CA ILE A 98 7.14 0.64 7.63
C ILE A 98 8.08 0.22 8.77
N ASN A 99 9.15 -0.53 8.50
CA ASN A 99 10.15 -0.90 9.49
C ASN A 99 10.92 0.29 10.04
N HIS A 100 11.35 1.20 9.17
CA HIS A 100 12.06 2.40 9.61
C HIS A 100 11.21 3.27 10.55
N PHE A 101 9.88 3.24 10.41
CA PHE A 101 8.93 3.96 11.26
C PHE A 101 8.16 3.09 12.25
N LEU A 102 8.59 1.84 12.48
CA LEU A 102 7.77 0.86 13.15
C LEU A 102 7.43 1.25 14.59
N ASP A 103 8.38 1.81 15.33
CA ASP A 103 8.17 2.22 16.72
C ASP A 103 7.10 3.30 16.84
N LYS A 104 7.12 4.26 15.90
CA LYS A 104 6.09 5.29 15.80
C LYS A 104 4.74 4.68 15.40
N LEU A 105 4.71 3.84 14.38
CA LEU A 105 3.46 3.22 13.94
C LEU A 105 2.84 2.35 15.05
N LYS A 106 3.65 1.66 15.85
CA LYS A 106 3.19 0.85 16.98
C LYS A 106 2.57 1.65 18.11
N SER A 107 2.87 2.95 18.26
CA SER A 107 2.16 3.77 19.25
C SER A 107 0.70 4.02 18.87
N ASP A 108 0.39 3.96 17.57
CA ASP A 108 -0.88 4.43 17.00
C ASP A 108 -1.75 3.32 16.40
N PHE A 109 -1.19 2.12 16.20
CA PHE A 109 -1.83 0.98 15.55
C PHE A 109 -1.62 -0.32 16.33
N SER A 110 -2.68 -1.09 16.51
CA SER A 110 -2.61 -2.44 17.11
C SER A 110 -2.00 -3.46 16.15
N ASP A 111 -2.38 -3.36 14.88
CA ASP A 111 -1.96 -4.27 13.83
C ASP A 111 -1.55 -3.47 12.60
N ILE A 112 -0.41 -3.84 12.01
CA ILE A 112 0.02 -3.32 10.71
C ILE A 112 0.10 -4.50 9.75
N VAL A 113 -0.71 -4.48 8.70
CA VAL A 113 -0.80 -5.54 7.70
C VAL A 113 -0.37 -4.98 6.35
N ILE A 114 0.64 -5.60 5.73
CA ILE A 114 1.15 -5.22 4.41
C ILE A 114 0.83 -6.32 3.41
N PHE A 115 0.11 -5.98 2.34
CA PHE A 115 -0.14 -6.90 1.24
C PHE A 115 1.11 -7.08 0.38
N ASN A 116 1.47 -8.33 0.10
CA ASN A 116 2.41 -8.69 -0.95
C ASN A 116 1.66 -9.14 -2.19
N LEU A 117 1.75 -8.30 -3.23
CA LEU A 117 1.03 -8.47 -4.49
C LEU A 117 1.98 -8.61 -5.67
N GLU A 118 3.19 -9.12 -5.45
CA GLU A 118 4.21 -9.13 -6.50
C GLU A 118 3.82 -9.96 -7.73
N ASP A 119 3.10 -11.05 -7.50
CA ASP A 119 2.60 -11.97 -8.53
C ASP A 119 1.51 -11.32 -9.42
N LEU A 120 0.95 -10.16 -9.01
CA LEU A 120 0.00 -9.42 -9.85
C LEU A 120 0.68 -8.73 -11.03
N LYS A 121 1.97 -8.38 -10.96
CA LYS A 121 2.57 -7.48 -11.97
C LYS A 121 2.49 -8.02 -13.39
N GLU A 122 2.95 -9.25 -13.59
CA GLU A 122 3.04 -9.86 -14.92
C GLU A 122 1.65 -10.08 -15.50
N LYS A 123 0.74 -10.61 -14.69
CA LYS A 123 -0.65 -10.85 -15.07
C LYS A 123 -1.38 -9.55 -15.39
N TYR A 124 -1.24 -8.54 -14.53
CA TYR A 124 -1.80 -7.19 -14.75
C TYR A 124 -1.33 -6.62 -16.08
N THR A 125 -0.01 -6.65 -16.34
CA THR A 125 0.60 -6.12 -17.57
C THR A 125 0.08 -6.85 -18.80
N LYS A 126 0.08 -8.19 -18.78
CA LYS A 126 -0.44 -9.02 -19.87
C LYS A 126 -1.91 -8.72 -20.17
N ILE A 127 -2.75 -8.55 -19.15
CA ILE A 127 -4.17 -8.26 -19.32
C ILE A 127 -4.37 -6.83 -19.87
N THR A 128 -3.61 -5.84 -19.38
CA THR A 128 -3.68 -4.47 -19.92
C THR A 128 -3.20 -4.39 -21.36
N ASP A 129 -2.16 -5.15 -21.73
CA ASP A 129 -1.61 -5.18 -23.09
C ASP A 129 -2.60 -5.81 -24.09
N ASN A 130 -3.52 -6.66 -23.60
CA ASN A 130 -4.64 -7.20 -24.37
C ASN A 130 -5.83 -6.22 -24.49
N GLY A 131 -5.65 -4.95 -24.14
CA GLY A 131 -6.63 -3.88 -24.33
C GLY A 131 -7.72 -3.79 -23.26
N VAL A 132 -7.63 -4.56 -22.18
CA VAL A 132 -8.57 -4.44 -21.06
C VAL A 132 -8.29 -3.14 -20.29
N PRO A 133 -9.31 -2.29 -20.05
CA PRO A 133 -9.11 -1.03 -19.32
C PRO A 133 -8.53 -1.25 -17.93
N LYS A 134 -7.51 -0.44 -17.56
CA LYS A 134 -6.87 -0.50 -16.24
C LYS A 134 -7.87 -0.39 -15.09
N TYR A 135 -8.86 0.49 -15.26
CA TYR A 135 -9.96 0.67 -14.32
C TYR A 135 -10.65 -0.66 -13.97
N ASP A 136 -11.08 -1.42 -14.98
CA ASP A 136 -11.82 -2.67 -14.78
C ASP A 136 -11.00 -3.70 -14.02
N ILE A 137 -9.71 -3.80 -14.35
CA ILE A 137 -8.78 -4.73 -13.70
C ILE A 137 -8.55 -4.34 -12.24
N LEU A 138 -8.21 -3.08 -11.98
CA LEU A 138 -7.94 -2.57 -10.64
C LEU A 138 -9.17 -2.65 -9.74
N THR A 139 -10.35 -2.31 -10.27
CA THR A 139 -11.62 -2.46 -9.55
C THR A 139 -11.86 -3.92 -9.18
N LYS A 140 -11.68 -4.86 -10.12
CA LYS A 140 -11.83 -6.30 -9.84
C LYS A 140 -10.83 -6.84 -8.82
N ILE A 141 -9.59 -6.35 -8.82
CA ILE A 141 -8.61 -6.67 -7.77
C ILE A 141 -9.07 -6.10 -6.43
N GLY A 142 -9.45 -4.82 -6.40
CA GLY A 142 -9.89 -4.12 -5.18
C GLY A 142 -11.11 -4.78 -4.52
N TYR A 143 -12.08 -5.25 -5.31
CA TYR A 143 -13.21 -6.04 -4.78
C TYR A 143 -12.77 -7.32 -4.08
N GLN A 144 -11.76 -8.00 -4.60
CA GLN A 144 -11.26 -9.26 -4.02
C GLN A 144 -10.43 -9.00 -2.77
N LEU A 145 -9.55 -7.98 -2.81
CA LEU A 145 -8.84 -7.53 -1.62
C LEU A 145 -9.79 -7.07 -0.52
N ASN A 146 -10.89 -6.40 -0.86
CA ASN A 146 -11.89 -6.00 0.14
C ASN A 146 -12.51 -7.21 0.86
N LYS A 147 -12.76 -8.33 0.15
CA LYS A 147 -13.26 -9.56 0.79
C LYS A 147 -12.25 -10.09 1.81
N ILE A 148 -10.98 -10.10 1.44
CA ILE A 148 -9.88 -10.51 2.31
C ILE A 148 -9.80 -9.58 3.54
N VAL A 149 -9.82 -8.26 3.33
CA VAL A 149 -9.81 -7.26 4.41
C VAL A 149 -10.99 -7.46 5.37
N LYS A 150 -12.21 -7.69 4.85
CA LYS A 150 -13.38 -7.97 5.70
C LYS A 150 -13.22 -9.28 6.49
N HIS A 151 -12.57 -10.28 5.93
CA HIS A 151 -12.30 -11.55 6.61
C HIS A 151 -11.30 -11.40 7.77
N MET A 152 -10.46 -10.36 7.78
CA MET A 152 -9.56 -10.06 8.90
C MET A 152 -10.32 -9.61 10.17
N GLY A 153 -11.58 -9.17 10.03
CA GLY A 153 -12.44 -8.81 11.17
C GLY A 153 -12.19 -7.43 11.78
N PHE A 154 -11.29 -6.64 11.20
CA PHE A 154 -10.97 -5.28 11.66
C PHE A 154 -12.16 -4.32 11.50
N LYS A 155 -12.28 -3.34 12.41
CA LYS A 155 -13.44 -2.41 12.47
C LYS A 155 -13.07 -0.94 12.40
N ASN A 156 -11.80 -0.60 12.55
CA ASN A 156 -11.33 0.78 12.56
C ASN A 156 -10.05 0.90 11.72
N ILE A 157 -10.19 0.77 10.41
CA ILE A 157 -9.05 0.63 9.50
C ILE A 157 -8.57 1.99 9.01
N SER A 158 -7.29 2.27 9.22
CA SER A 158 -6.52 3.21 8.41
C SER A 158 -5.96 2.47 7.20
N LEU A 159 -6.24 2.97 6.00
CA LEU A 159 -5.83 2.32 4.76
C LEU A 159 -4.77 3.17 4.07
N LEU A 160 -3.58 2.62 3.82
CA LEU A 160 -2.47 3.27 3.13
C LEU A 160 -2.21 2.61 1.79
N GLY A 161 -2.43 3.32 0.68
CA GLY A 161 -2.15 2.85 -0.66
C GLY A 161 -1.01 3.61 -1.33
N ARG A 162 -0.13 2.90 -2.04
CA ARG A 162 1.00 3.49 -2.79
C ARG A 162 1.00 3.05 -4.25
N SER A 163 1.24 3.96 -5.19
CA SER A 163 1.29 3.62 -6.63
C SER A 163 -0.01 2.91 -7.07
N ALA A 164 0.08 1.79 -7.78
CA ALA A 164 -1.08 0.94 -8.10
C ALA A 164 -1.86 0.47 -6.87
N GLY A 165 -1.21 0.31 -5.71
CA GLY A 165 -1.89 0.03 -4.44
C GLY A 165 -2.74 1.19 -3.93
N GLY A 166 -2.46 2.43 -4.38
CA GLY A 166 -3.31 3.60 -4.18
C GLY A 166 -4.68 3.46 -4.84
N ALA A 167 -4.71 3.01 -6.10
CA ALA A 167 -5.98 2.69 -6.80
C ALA A 167 -6.78 1.64 -6.03
N LEU A 168 -6.11 0.57 -5.58
CA LEU A 168 -6.78 -0.49 -4.82
C LEU A 168 -7.28 0.01 -3.46
N ALA A 169 -6.52 0.87 -2.79
CA ALA A 169 -6.94 1.47 -1.54
C ALA A 169 -8.19 2.35 -1.71
N ILE A 170 -8.26 3.14 -2.79
CA ILE A 170 -9.46 3.92 -3.13
C ILE A 170 -10.67 2.99 -3.30
N VAL A 171 -10.53 1.93 -4.11
CA VAL A 171 -11.63 0.96 -4.33
C VAL A 171 -12.07 0.28 -3.03
N ILE A 172 -11.14 -0.12 -2.16
CA ILE A 172 -11.49 -0.75 -0.88
C ILE A 172 -12.17 0.27 0.04
N ALA A 173 -11.72 1.53 0.07
CA ALA A 173 -12.37 2.59 0.84
C ALA A 173 -13.80 2.85 0.34
N THR A 174 -14.05 2.78 -0.97
CA THR A 174 -15.42 2.84 -1.53
C THR A 174 -16.31 1.71 -0.98
N LEU A 175 -15.76 0.50 -0.82
CA LEU A 175 -16.55 -0.71 -0.55
C LEU A 175 -16.63 -1.13 0.93
N ASN A 176 -15.81 -0.53 1.81
CA ASN A 176 -15.62 -1.03 3.17
C ASN A 176 -15.88 0.02 4.25
N THR A 177 -17.05 -0.07 4.88
CA THR A 177 -17.48 0.81 5.98
C THR A 177 -16.56 0.82 7.21
N ASP A 178 -15.73 -0.21 7.36
CA ASP A 178 -14.76 -0.33 8.46
C ASP A 178 -13.50 0.51 8.22
N VAL A 179 -13.27 1.01 6.99
CA VAL A 179 -12.21 1.99 6.68
C VAL A 179 -12.60 3.36 7.21
N LYS A 180 -11.83 3.91 8.16
CA LYS A 180 -12.09 5.21 8.80
C LYS A 180 -11.11 6.29 8.36
N GLY A 181 -10.04 5.94 7.66
CA GLY A 181 -9.11 6.90 7.06
C GLY A 181 -8.43 6.34 5.82
N LEU A 182 -8.15 7.21 4.85
CA LEU A 182 -7.51 6.86 3.59
C LEU A 182 -6.23 7.69 3.39
N ASN A 183 -5.10 7.01 3.24
CA ASN A 183 -3.79 7.60 3.08
C ASN A 183 -3.25 7.16 1.71
N LEU A 184 -2.83 8.12 0.88
CA LEU A 184 -2.43 7.89 -0.50
C LEU A 184 -1.03 8.45 -0.74
N ALA A 185 -0.08 7.58 -1.11
CA ALA A 185 1.29 7.96 -1.39
C ALA A 185 1.60 7.78 -2.89
N CYS A 186 1.68 8.89 -3.63
CA CYS A 186 1.84 8.92 -5.08
C CYS A 186 0.93 7.89 -5.80
N PRO A 187 -0.39 7.88 -5.53
CA PRO A 187 -1.29 6.87 -6.06
C PRO A 187 -1.40 6.91 -7.59
N GLY A 188 -1.40 5.75 -8.21
CA GLY A 188 -2.06 5.59 -9.50
C GLY A 188 -3.56 5.56 -9.27
N PHE A 189 -4.35 6.23 -10.11
CA PHE A 189 -5.81 6.21 -10.04
C PHE A 189 -6.40 6.49 -11.42
N GLU A 190 -7.67 6.13 -11.57
CA GLU A 190 -8.50 6.47 -12.71
C GLU A 190 -9.69 7.31 -12.21
N ASP A 191 -10.11 8.33 -12.97
CA ASP A 191 -11.12 9.30 -12.53
C ASP A 191 -12.40 8.64 -12.02
N ARG A 192 -12.82 7.55 -12.67
CA ARG A 192 -14.02 6.80 -12.30
C ARG A 192 -13.96 6.20 -10.89
N MET A 193 -12.77 5.81 -10.40
CA MET A 193 -12.63 5.32 -9.02
C MET A 193 -12.91 6.40 -8.00
N ILE A 194 -12.54 7.64 -8.33
CA ILE A 194 -12.77 8.80 -7.47
C ILE A 194 -14.26 9.14 -7.46
N VAL A 195 -14.89 9.17 -8.64
CA VAL A 195 -16.34 9.37 -8.76
C VAL A 195 -17.11 8.32 -7.94
N ASP A 196 -16.71 7.05 -8.02
CA ASP A 196 -17.34 5.97 -7.27
C ASP A 196 -17.16 6.15 -5.75
N LEU A 197 -15.98 6.58 -5.29
CA LEU A 197 -15.76 6.89 -3.86
C LEU A 197 -16.65 8.05 -3.39
N ILE A 198 -16.71 9.13 -4.16
CA ILE A 198 -17.51 10.32 -3.86
C ILE A 198 -18.99 9.98 -3.73
N ALA A 199 -19.49 9.11 -4.62
CA ALA A 199 -20.88 8.65 -4.61
C ALA A 199 -21.27 7.88 -3.33
N THR A 200 -20.31 7.49 -2.48
CA THR A 200 -20.61 6.80 -1.22
C THR A 200 -20.96 7.74 -0.05
N GLU A 201 -20.68 9.04 -0.18
CA GLU A 201 -20.95 10.07 0.85
C GLU A 201 -20.34 9.79 2.24
N ARG A 202 -19.27 8.97 2.31
CA ARG A 202 -18.75 8.44 3.59
C ARG A 202 -18.00 9.45 4.45
N ASN A 203 -17.58 10.59 3.90
CA ASN A 203 -16.88 11.68 4.60
C ASN A 203 -15.76 11.18 5.53
N ILE A 204 -14.79 10.45 4.98
CA ILE A 204 -13.62 9.96 5.73
C ILE A 204 -12.44 10.93 5.56
N PRO A 205 -11.56 11.09 6.55
CA PRO A 205 -10.31 11.82 6.35
C PRO A 205 -9.46 11.17 5.25
N ILE A 206 -8.99 11.99 4.31
CA ILE A 206 -8.09 11.59 3.23
C ILE A 206 -6.79 12.39 3.31
N ARG A 207 -5.65 11.71 3.20
CA ARG A 207 -4.32 12.32 3.21
C ARG A 207 -3.54 11.89 1.97
N ILE A 208 -3.01 12.86 1.23
CA ILE A 208 -2.33 12.63 -0.05
C ILE A 208 -0.88 13.10 0.08
N GLY A 209 0.08 12.19 0.07
CA GLY A 209 1.50 12.52 -0.03
C GLY A 209 1.98 12.40 -1.47
N TRP A 210 2.65 13.44 -1.99
CA TRP A 210 3.17 13.43 -3.36
C TRP A 210 4.49 14.19 -3.51
N ALA A 211 5.50 13.55 -4.10
CA ALA A 211 6.76 14.23 -4.42
C ALA A 211 6.63 15.08 -5.70
N LYS A 212 7.09 16.34 -5.65
CA LYS A 212 7.07 17.27 -6.79
C LYS A 212 7.85 16.74 -7.98
N GLU A 213 8.92 16.01 -7.69
CA GLU A 213 9.85 15.46 -8.67
C GLU A 213 9.51 14.02 -9.10
N ASP A 214 8.33 13.47 -8.75
CA ASP A 214 7.91 12.14 -9.18
C ASP A 214 7.73 12.07 -10.72
N THR A 215 8.61 11.32 -11.37
CA THR A 215 8.59 11.16 -12.84
C THR A 215 7.70 10.02 -13.32
N LYS A 216 7.32 9.09 -12.43
CA LYS A 216 6.40 7.99 -12.75
C LYS A 216 4.96 8.46 -12.80
N ILE A 217 4.56 9.24 -11.80
CA ILE A 217 3.23 9.85 -11.75
C ILE A 217 3.41 11.32 -11.36
N PRO A 218 3.37 12.24 -12.34
CA PRO A 218 3.61 13.65 -12.09
C PRO A 218 2.66 14.24 -11.04
N ILE A 219 3.14 15.19 -10.24
CA ILE A 219 2.35 15.85 -9.19
C ILE A 219 1.07 16.53 -9.71
N THR A 220 1.02 16.89 -10.99
CA THR A 220 -0.21 17.40 -11.63
C THR A 220 -1.38 16.42 -11.52
N LYS A 221 -1.11 15.11 -11.49
CA LYS A 221 -2.13 14.09 -11.18
C LYS A 221 -2.58 14.16 -9.72
N GLY A 222 -1.68 14.48 -8.79
CA GLY A 222 -2.02 14.72 -7.38
C GLY A 222 -2.91 15.93 -7.19
N TYR A 223 -2.63 17.04 -7.89
CA TYR A 223 -3.51 18.22 -7.87
C TYR A 223 -4.90 17.91 -8.41
N LYS A 224 -4.98 17.18 -9.52
CA LYS A 224 -6.25 16.70 -10.06
C LYS A 224 -7.01 15.83 -9.04
N LEU A 225 -6.32 14.88 -8.41
CA LEU A 225 -6.92 14.00 -7.41
C LEU A 225 -7.50 14.80 -6.23
N LYS A 226 -6.72 15.75 -5.70
CA LYS A 226 -7.11 16.64 -4.61
C LYS A 226 -8.37 17.42 -4.97
N GLU A 227 -8.37 18.08 -6.13
CA GLU A 227 -9.51 18.86 -6.63
C GLU A 227 -10.79 18.01 -6.74
N MET A 228 -10.68 16.79 -7.30
CA MET A 228 -11.82 15.89 -7.42
C MET A 228 -12.39 15.50 -6.06
N LEU A 229 -11.53 15.20 -5.07
CA LEU A 229 -11.97 14.80 -3.74
C LEU A 229 -12.50 15.98 -2.90
N GLU A 230 -11.88 17.15 -2.98
CA GLU A 230 -12.33 18.35 -2.24
C GLU A 230 -13.71 18.84 -2.68
N PHE A 231 -14.17 18.47 -3.87
CA PHE A 231 -15.53 18.78 -4.33
C PHE A 231 -16.62 18.15 -3.46
N SER A 232 -16.33 17.04 -2.76
CA SER A 232 -17.34 16.28 -2.01
C SER A 232 -16.92 15.87 -0.60
N GLU A 233 -15.63 15.71 -0.35
CA GLU A 233 -15.08 15.25 0.93
C GLU A 233 -14.56 16.45 1.73
N LYS A 234 -14.97 16.56 3.00
CA LYS A 234 -14.68 17.76 3.82
C LYS A 234 -13.32 17.75 4.52
N ASN A 235 -12.58 16.64 4.43
CA ASN A 235 -11.34 16.44 5.18
C ASN A 235 -10.24 15.81 4.31
N VAL A 236 -9.89 16.52 3.24
CA VAL A 236 -8.81 16.14 2.32
C VAL A 236 -7.61 17.07 2.57
N GLU A 237 -6.44 16.50 2.82
CA GLU A 237 -5.19 17.25 2.89
C GLU A 237 -4.15 16.65 1.93
N MET A 238 -3.40 17.53 1.25
CA MET A 238 -2.31 17.12 0.36
C MET A 238 -0.99 17.70 0.88
N TYR A 239 0.01 16.83 1.00
CA TYR A 239 1.38 17.15 1.38
C TYR A 239 2.27 17.06 0.15
N GLU A 240 2.72 18.22 -0.32
CA GLU A 240 3.71 18.31 -1.37
C GLU A 240 5.12 18.11 -0.79
N ILE A 241 5.88 17.19 -1.36
CA ILE A 241 7.21 16.83 -0.88
C ILE A 241 8.23 17.24 -1.93
N SER A 242 9.25 17.99 -1.55
CA SER A 242 10.41 18.24 -2.42
C SER A 242 11.57 17.41 -1.93
N THR A 243 12.13 16.59 -2.81
CA THR A 243 13.25 15.70 -2.48
C THR A 243 14.58 16.20 -3.00
N GLY A 244 14.57 17.17 -3.93
CA GLY A 244 15.78 17.66 -4.61
C GLY A 244 16.41 16.65 -5.56
N SER A 245 15.73 15.54 -5.88
CA SER A 245 16.20 14.49 -6.80
C SER A 245 15.10 14.15 -7.80
N SER A 246 15.47 13.81 -9.04
CA SER A 246 14.53 13.29 -10.05
C SER A 246 14.40 11.77 -10.06
N GLU A 247 15.10 11.07 -9.16
CA GLU A 247 15.12 9.61 -9.15
C GLU A 247 13.82 9.03 -8.58
N ASP A 248 13.19 8.10 -9.31
CA ASP A 248 11.92 7.49 -8.88
C ASP A 248 11.99 6.76 -7.54
N LYS A 249 13.14 6.15 -7.21
CA LYS A 249 13.35 5.52 -5.91
C LYS A 249 13.29 6.53 -4.76
N VAL A 250 13.49 7.82 -5.06
CA VAL A 250 13.41 8.95 -4.14
C VAL A 250 12.00 9.55 -4.08
N ASN A 251 11.31 9.57 -5.21
CA ASN A 251 10.05 10.31 -5.33
C ASN A 251 8.80 9.44 -5.25
N HIS A 252 8.82 8.26 -5.85
CA HIS A 252 7.63 7.43 -6.00
C HIS A 252 7.47 6.44 -4.82
N ARG A 253 7.30 6.99 -3.61
CA ARG A 253 7.28 6.20 -2.35
C ARG A 253 6.40 6.80 -1.25
N ILE A 254 6.36 6.11 -0.11
CA ILE A 254 5.79 6.61 1.15
C ILE A 254 6.89 7.42 1.83
N HIS A 255 6.65 8.71 2.05
CA HIS A 255 7.59 9.61 2.73
C HIS A 255 7.23 9.79 4.21
N GLN A 256 8.18 10.30 4.99
CA GLN A 256 8.00 10.59 6.42
C GLN A 256 6.71 11.37 6.69
N ILE A 257 6.47 12.46 5.95
CA ILE A 257 5.28 13.29 6.17
C ILE A 257 3.97 12.53 5.98
N SER A 258 3.95 11.51 5.11
CA SER A 258 2.79 10.64 4.94
C SER A 258 2.57 9.73 6.14
N ILE A 259 3.65 9.28 6.79
CA ILE A 259 3.61 8.47 8.01
C ILE A 259 3.20 9.33 9.21
N ASP A 260 3.69 10.56 9.28
CA ASP A 260 3.41 11.48 10.38
C ASP A 260 1.96 11.91 10.46
N ASN A 261 1.25 11.84 9.34
CA ASN A 261 -0.12 12.32 9.21
C ASN A 261 -1.10 11.18 8.88
N LEU A 262 -0.80 9.92 9.25
CA LEU A 262 -1.72 8.81 9.01
C LEU A 262 -3.04 8.99 9.76
N VAL A 263 -4.14 8.95 9.01
CA VAL A 263 -5.53 9.00 9.52
C VAL A 263 -6.19 7.64 9.57
#